data_AF-A0A1C0TWP2-F1
#
_entry.id   AF-A0A1C0TWP2-F1
#
_cell.length_a   1.000
_cell.length_b   1.000
_cell.length_c   1.000
_cell.angle_alpha   90.00
_cell.angle_beta   90.00
_cell.angle_gamma   90.00
#
_symmetry.space_group_name_H-M   'P 1'
#
loop_
_entity.id
_entity.type
_entity.pdbx_description
1 polymer ?
#
loop_
_entity_poly.entity_id
_entity_poly.type
_entity_poly.pdbx_seq_one_letter_code
_entity_poly.pdbx_strand_id
1 'polypeptide(L)'
;MLKNIKTNLLTIITLFPLLANAGGMSWQIEIHDFQRLSDTEAKALISTLNETKSFDNCSKIDILFDFDLKKIESTSIKNFVSKDSQIESLERLAKVSSHAKPVMVLGSMGSGFKKTGNYTFKSIGLGSLKEYSGRTVIYSFYDPI
;
A
#
# COMPACT_ATOMS: atom_id res chain seq x y z
N MET A 1 52.53 -9.15 32.21
CA MET A 1 52.02 -9.60 30.89
C MET A 1 50.51 -9.52 30.89
N LEU A 2 49.97 -8.91 29.83
CA LEU A 2 48.60 -8.44 29.71
C LEU A 2 47.56 -9.55 29.47
N LYS A 3 46.37 -9.30 30.02
CA LYS A 3 45.01 -9.54 29.48
C LYS A 3 44.41 -10.96 29.59
N ASN A 4 43.65 -11.14 30.67
CA ASN A 4 42.43 -11.93 30.68
C ASN A 4 41.36 -11.24 29.81
N ILE A 5 41.03 -11.83 28.66
CA ILE A 5 39.82 -11.47 27.90
C ILE A 5 38.80 -12.57 28.18
N LYS A 6 37.95 -12.33 29.19
CA LYS A 6 36.70 -13.05 29.40
C LYS A 6 35.57 -12.03 29.44
N THR A 7 35.16 -11.59 28.26
CA THR A 7 33.87 -10.91 28.09
C THR A 7 33.34 -11.28 26.71
N ASN A 8 32.82 -12.50 26.60
CA ASN A 8 32.06 -12.94 25.44
C ASN A 8 30.59 -13.04 25.84
N LEU A 9 29.74 -12.59 24.92
CA LEU A 9 28.31 -12.88 24.84
C LEU A 9 27.34 -12.02 25.69
N LEU A 10 27.36 -10.71 25.47
CA LEU A 10 26.19 -9.87 25.78
C LEU A 10 26.05 -8.70 24.79
N THR A 11 26.06 -9.01 23.50
CA THR A 11 25.77 -8.03 22.43
C THR A 11 25.26 -8.71 21.16
N ILE A 12 24.37 -9.69 21.29
CA ILE A 12 23.60 -10.26 20.17
C ILE A 12 22.10 -10.12 20.48
N ILE A 13 21.66 -8.94 20.96
CA ILE A 13 20.22 -8.61 21.10
C ILE A 13 19.93 -7.16 20.64
N THR A 14 20.90 -6.43 20.08
CA THR A 14 20.69 -5.03 19.64
C THR A 14 20.76 -4.83 18.13
N LEU A 15 20.97 -5.89 17.33
CA LEU A 15 21.12 -5.80 15.88
C LEU A 15 20.01 -6.47 15.06
N PHE A 16 18.82 -6.64 15.63
CA PHE A 16 17.61 -6.94 14.85
C PHE A 16 16.48 -5.96 15.21
N PRO A 17 16.56 -4.73 14.68
CA PRO A 17 15.37 -4.07 14.15
C PRO A 17 15.61 -3.59 12.71
N LEU A 18 16.43 -4.29 11.92
CA LEU A 18 16.87 -3.82 10.60
C LEU A 18 16.12 -4.42 9.39
N LEU A 19 15.04 -5.18 9.58
CA LEU A 19 14.26 -5.72 8.44
C LEU A 19 12.74 -5.57 8.55
N ALA A 20 12.23 -4.80 9.51
CA ALA A 20 10.90 -4.21 9.34
C ALA A 20 11.08 -2.92 8.53
N ASN A 21 11.24 -3.06 7.21
CA ASN A 21 11.02 -1.96 6.28
C ASN A 21 9.53 -1.58 6.37
N ALA A 22 9.13 -0.87 7.42
CA ALA A 22 7.88 -0.14 7.51
C ALA A 22 7.95 1.14 6.64
N GLY A 23 8.57 1.03 5.46
CA GLY A 23 8.68 2.08 4.46
C GLY A 23 7.52 1.94 3.49
N GLY A 24 6.51 2.79 3.64
CA GLY A 24 5.49 2.93 2.59
C GLY A 24 6.10 3.57 1.34
N MET A 25 5.78 3.06 0.16
CA MET A 25 6.07 3.74 -1.11
C MET A 25 4.83 4.49 -1.56
N SER A 26 5.01 5.65 -2.19
CA SER A 26 3.90 6.40 -2.78
C SER A 26 4.26 6.97 -4.14
N TRP A 27 3.24 7.06 -5.00
CA TRP A 27 3.35 7.51 -6.38
C TRP A 27 2.30 8.55 -6.66
N GLN A 28 2.66 9.56 -7.46
CA GLN A 28 1.64 10.34 -8.16
C GLN A 28 1.13 9.50 -9.32
N ILE A 29 -0.18 9.28 -9.34
CA ILE A 29 -0.85 8.45 -10.33
C ILE A 29 -1.91 9.25 -11.06
N GLU A 30 -2.20 8.82 -12.28
CA GLU A 30 -3.38 9.21 -13.03
C GLU A 30 -4.35 8.03 -13.11
N ILE A 31 -5.62 8.27 -12.84
CA ILE A 31 -6.68 7.28 -12.90
C ILE A 31 -7.36 7.38 -14.28
N HIS A 32 -7.17 6.36 -15.11
CA HIS A 32 -7.72 6.31 -16.47
C HIS A 32 -9.13 5.74 -16.49
N ASP A 33 -9.39 4.76 -15.63
CA ASP A 33 -10.69 4.15 -15.46
C ASP A 33 -10.87 3.77 -13.99
N PHE A 34 -12.08 3.92 -13.47
CA PHE A 34 -12.46 3.51 -12.13
C PHE A 34 -13.88 2.96 -12.15
N GLN A 35 -14.00 1.69 -11.80
CA GLN A 35 -15.28 1.00 -11.74
C GLN A 35 -15.56 0.52 -10.32
N ARG A 36 -16.65 1.01 -9.74
CA ARG A 36 -17.19 0.47 -8.50
C ARG A 36 -17.87 -0.88 -8.79
N LEU A 37 -17.52 -1.92 -8.03
CA LEU A 37 -18.16 -3.23 -8.12
C LEU A 37 -19.13 -3.46 -6.96
N SER A 38 -18.78 -2.95 -5.77
CA SER A 38 -19.61 -2.97 -4.57
C SER A 38 -19.19 -1.85 -3.62
N ASP A 39 -19.78 -1.79 -2.42
CA ASP A 39 -19.38 -0.85 -1.36
C ASP A 39 -17.94 -1.04 -0.89
N THR A 40 -17.32 -2.19 -1.13
CA THR A 40 -15.96 -2.48 -0.65
C THR A 40 -15.00 -2.89 -1.77
N GLU A 41 -15.51 -3.05 -2.99
CA GLU A 41 -14.73 -3.53 -4.13
C GLU A 41 -14.74 -2.57 -5.32
N ALA A 42 -13.61 -2.48 -6.02
CA ALA A 42 -13.49 -1.69 -7.24
C ALA A 42 -12.35 -2.22 -8.12
N LYS A 43 -12.39 -1.81 -9.39
CA LYS A 43 -11.27 -1.92 -10.31
C LYS A 43 -10.81 -0.52 -10.71
N ALA A 44 -9.51 -0.37 -10.93
CA ALA A 44 -8.95 0.85 -11.51
C ALA A 44 -7.85 0.54 -12.50
N LEU A 45 -7.82 1.29 -13.60
CA LEU A 45 -6.68 1.37 -14.51
C LEU A 45 -5.90 2.63 -14.19
N ILE A 46 -4.63 2.51 -13.79
CA ILE A 46 -3.81 3.65 -13.38
C ILE A 46 -2.47 3.69 -14.10
N SER A 47 -1.87 4.87 -14.21
CA SER A 47 -0.46 5.07 -14.59
C SER A 47 0.28 5.88 -13.55
N THR A 48 1.60 5.71 -13.45
CA THR A 48 2.45 6.63 -12.68
C THR A 48 2.78 7.85 -13.53
N LEU A 49 2.75 9.05 -12.93
CA LEU A 49 3.17 10.27 -13.62
C LEU A 49 4.70 10.42 -13.68
N ASN A 50 5.43 9.65 -12.89
CA ASN A 50 6.89 9.59 -12.92
C ASN A 50 7.31 8.22 -13.47
N GLU A 51 7.86 8.21 -14.68
CA GLU A 51 8.29 7.00 -15.39
C GLU A 51 9.45 6.28 -14.68
N THR A 52 10.26 7.00 -13.90
CA THR A 52 11.37 6.40 -13.11
C THR A 52 10.89 5.57 -11.92
N LYS A 53 9.60 5.64 -11.59
CA LYS A 53 8.94 4.87 -10.52
C LYS A 53 7.71 4.15 -11.06
N SER A 54 7.82 3.51 -12.22
CA SER A 54 6.73 2.71 -12.78
C SER A 54 6.42 1.49 -11.91
N PHE A 55 5.16 1.06 -11.92
CA PHE A 55 4.78 -0.23 -11.37
C PHE A 55 5.29 -1.31 -12.32
N ASP A 56 6.34 -2.02 -11.92
CA ASP A 56 6.83 -3.20 -12.63
C ASP A 56 7.16 -2.92 -14.12
N ASN A 57 7.78 -1.76 -14.40
CA ASN A 57 8.13 -1.31 -15.75
C ASN A 57 6.94 -1.20 -16.73
N CYS A 58 5.72 -1.04 -16.23
CA CYS A 58 4.53 -0.85 -17.04
C CYS A 58 4.04 0.60 -17.05
N SER A 59 3.53 1.05 -18.20
CA SER A 59 2.93 2.38 -18.35
C SER A 59 1.54 2.47 -17.71
N LYS A 60 0.75 1.39 -17.73
CA LYS A 60 -0.55 1.30 -17.09
C LYS A 60 -0.73 -0.06 -16.41
N ILE A 61 -1.37 -0.06 -15.25
CA ILE A 61 -1.65 -1.29 -14.50
C ILE A 61 -3.12 -1.35 -14.11
N ASP A 62 -3.65 -2.57 -14.09
CA ASP A 62 -4.97 -2.87 -13.55
C ASP A 62 -4.84 -3.20 -12.07
N ILE A 63 -5.68 -2.58 -11.23
CA ILE A 63 -5.72 -2.85 -9.81
C ILE A 63 -7.13 -3.31 -9.44
N LEU A 64 -7.22 -4.49 -8.82
CA LEU A 64 -8.40 -4.95 -8.12
C LEU A 64 -8.28 -4.61 -6.62
N PHE A 65 -9.20 -3.79 -6.12
CA PHE A 65 -9.41 -3.57 -4.70
C PHE A 65 -10.47 -4.54 -4.22
N ASP A 66 -10.07 -5.57 -3.46
CA ASP A 66 -10.91 -6.69 -3.04
C ASP A 66 -10.85 -6.84 -1.52
N PHE A 67 -11.66 -6.03 -0.83
CA PHE A 67 -11.70 -6.02 0.62
C PHE A 67 -12.53 -7.18 1.16
N ASP A 68 -11.94 -7.93 2.09
CA ASP A 68 -12.58 -9.00 2.82
C ASP A 68 -12.27 -8.84 4.32
N LEU A 69 -13.28 -8.42 5.08
CA LEU A 69 -13.13 -8.14 6.51
C LEU A 69 -12.62 -9.37 7.28
N LYS A 70 -13.11 -10.58 6.96
CA LYS A 70 -12.70 -11.79 7.68
C LYS A 70 -11.22 -12.10 7.46
N LYS A 71 -10.75 -11.89 6.22
CA LYS A 71 -9.31 -12.02 5.90
C LYS A 71 -8.50 -10.97 6.66
N ILE A 72 -8.92 -9.71 6.61
CA ILE A 72 -8.19 -8.60 7.27
C ILE A 72 -8.07 -8.82 8.77
N GLU A 73 -9.11 -9.25 9.47
CA GLU A 73 -9.09 -9.48 10.93
C GLU A 73 -8.01 -10.48 11.38
N SER A 74 -7.62 -11.40 10.49
CA SER A 74 -6.56 -12.39 10.72
C SER A 74 -5.14 -11.91 10.40
N THR A 75 -5.00 -10.70 9.85
CA THR A 75 -3.72 -10.16 9.34
C THR A 75 -3.12 -9.08 10.23
N SER A 76 -1.86 -8.74 9.97
CA SER A 76 -1.17 -7.65 10.67
C SER A 76 -1.73 -6.26 10.34
N ILE A 77 -2.49 -6.13 9.24
CA ILE A 77 -3.01 -4.86 8.73
C ILE A 77 -4.36 -4.44 9.31
N LYS A 78 -4.96 -5.26 10.19
CA LYS A 78 -6.31 -5.02 10.77
C LYS A 78 -6.49 -3.68 11.50
N ASN A 79 -5.39 -3.09 11.99
CA ASN A 79 -5.44 -1.80 12.68
C ASN A 79 -5.37 -0.61 11.71
N PHE A 80 -5.07 -0.84 10.44
CA PHE A 80 -4.91 0.20 9.42
C PHE A 80 -6.05 0.22 8.40
N VAL A 81 -6.77 -0.90 8.28
CA VAL A 81 -7.85 -1.07 7.32
C VAL A 81 -9.11 -1.52 8.05
N SER A 82 -10.19 -0.75 7.87
CA SER A 82 -11.55 -1.09 8.28
C SER A 82 -12.49 -1.04 7.07
N LYS A 83 -13.73 -1.52 7.24
CA LYS A 83 -14.76 -1.36 6.21
C LYS A 83 -14.99 0.12 5.87
N ASP A 84 -15.01 0.98 6.88
CA ASP A 84 -15.24 2.41 6.70
C ASP A 84 -14.06 3.08 5.98
N SER A 85 -12.81 2.76 6.35
CA SER A 85 -11.64 3.32 5.67
C SER A 85 -11.56 2.87 4.21
N GLN A 86 -11.99 1.63 3.93
CA GLN A 86 -12.09 1.09 2.58
C GLN A 86 -13.11 1.88 1.76
N ILE A 87 -14.33 2.07 2.28
CA ILE A 87 -15.40 2.83 1.64
C ILE A 87 -14.92 4.25 1.34
N GLU A 88 -14.42 4.96 2.36
CA GLU A 88 -13.96 6.35 2.22
C GLU A 88 -12.85 6.48 1.16
N SER A 89 -11.90 5.54 1.15
CA SER A 89 -10.81 5.54 0.17
C SER A 89 -11.34 5.36 -1.26
N LEU A 90 -12.35 4.53 -1.45
CA LEU A 90 -12.93 4.27 -2.76
C LEU A 90 -13.83 5.40 -3.24
N GLU A 91 -14.52 6.09 -2.34
CA GLU A 91 -15.22 7.34 -2.63
C GLU A 91 -14.25 8.44 -3.08
N ARG A 92 -13.09 8.56 -2.42
CA ARG A 92 -12.04 9.49 -2.81
C ARG A 92 -11.47 9.16 -4.19
N LEU A 93 -11.21 7.88 -4.49
CA LEU A 93 -10.77 7.42 -5.81
C LEU A 93 -11.81 7.74 -6.88
N ALA A 94 -13.08 7.43 -6.63
CA ALA A 94 -14.19 7.74 -7.53
C ALA A 94 -14.28 9.26 -7.80
N LYS A 95 -14.22 10.08 -6.75
CA LYS A 95 -14.25 11.53 -6.85
C LYS A 95 -13.10 12.06 -7.71
N VAL A 96 -11.86 11.63 -7.46
CA VAL A 96 -10.70 12.03 -8.27
C VAL A 96 -10.85 11.59 -9.71
N SER A 97 -11.32 10.37 -9.96
CA SER A 97 -11.49 9.83 -11.32
C SER A 97 -12.49 10.64 -12.17
N SER A 98 -13.43 11.32 -11.53
CA SER A 98 -14.42 12.17 -12.22
C SER A 98 -13.90 13.56 -12.63
N HIS A 99 -12.71 13.96 -12.16
CA HIS A 99 -12.14 15.26 -12.49
C HIS A 99 -11.53 15.27 -13.89
N ALA A 100 -11.49 16.45 -14.54
CA ALA A 100 -10.82 16.65 -15.83
C ALA A 100 -9.32 16.29 -15.80
N LYS A 101 -8.68 16.34 -14.62
CA LYS A 101 -7.33 15.86 -14.37
C LYS A 101 -7.35 14.88 -13.20
N PRO A 102 -7.51 13.57 -13.44
CA PRO A 102 -7.77 12.57 -12.40
C PRO A 102 -6.47 12.10 -11.73
N VAL A 103 -5.73 13.04 -11.12
CA VAL A 103 -4.42 12.79 -10.53
C VAL A 103 -4.49 12.79 -9.00
N MET A 104 -3.85 11.80 -8.37
CA MET A 104 -3.71 11.75 -6.91
C MET A 104 -2.42 11.05 -6.47
N VAL A 105 -2.17 10.99 -5.16
CA VAL A 105 -1.13 10.12 -4.61
C VAL A 105 -1.75 8.86 -4.03
N LEU A 106 -1.25 7.73 -4.51
CA LEU A 106 -1.59 6.40 -4.05
C LEU A 106 -0.32 5.77 -3.46
N GLY A 107 -0.45 5.19 -2.28
CA GLY A 107 0.63 4.56 -1.55
C GLY A 107 0.45 3.05 -1.42
N SER A 108 1.52 2.40 -1.00
CA SER A 108 1.60 0.97 -0.67
C SER A 108 2.33 0.86 0.67
N MET A 109 1.75 0.15 1.64
CA MET A 109 2.42 -0.24 2.88
C MET A 109 2.52 -1.78 2.96
N GLY A 110 3.62 -2.29 3.50
CA GLY A 110 3.93 -3.71 3.46
C GLY A 110 4.03 -4.20 2.01
N SER A 111 3.31 -5.27 1.67
CA SER A 111 3.26 -5.76 0.28
C SER A 111 2.28 -5.00 -0.61
N GLY A 112 1.50 -4.05 -0.04
CA GLY A 112 0.46 -3.19 -0.61
C GLY A 112 -0.29 -3.63 -1.86
N PHE A 113 0.39 -3.79 -2.99
CA PHE A 113 -0.16 -4.34 -4.24
C PHE A 113 0.53 -5.67 -4.59
N LYS A 114 -0.21 -6.78 -4.52
CA LYS A 114 0.29 -8.07 -5.00
C LYS A 114 0.06 -8.19 -6.50
N LYS A 115 1.11 -8.44 -7.28
CA LYS A 115 0.98 -8.80 -8.69
C LYS A 115 0.29 -10.17 -8.81
N THR A 116 -0.80 -10.25 -9.58
CA THR A 116 -1.60 -11.47 -9.80
C THR A 116 -1.64 -11.91 -11.25
N GLY A 117 -1.24 -11.04 -12.17
CA GLY A 117 -1.23 -11.32 -13.61
C GLY A 117 -0.23 -10.43 -14.35
N ASN A 118 -0.38 -10.35 -15.68
CA ASN A 118 0.41 -9.42 -16.47
C ASN A 118 -0.11 -8.00 -16.23
N TYR A 119 0.69 -7.17 -15.55
CA TYR A 119 0.33 -5.80 -15.17
C TYR A 119 -0.97 -5.68 -14.36
N THR A 120 -1.42 -6.77 -13.76
CA THR A 120 -2.59 -6.83 -12.89
C THR A 120 -2.15 -7.03 -11.45
N PHE A 121 -2.70 -6.21 -10.57
CA PHE A 121 -2.39 -6.16 -9.16
C PHE A 121 -3.65 -6.28 -8.31
N LYS A 122 -3.47 -6.73 -7.08
CA LYS A 122 -4.52 -6.87 -6.08
C LYS A 122 -4.13 -6.16 -4.79
N SER A 123 -5.08 -5.40 -4.27
CA SER A 123 -5.10 -4.86 -2.92
C SER A 123 -6.19 -5.58 -2.12
N ILE A 124 -5.92 -5.95 -0.88
CA ILE A 124 -6.95 -6.52 0.01
C ILE A 124 -7.55 -5.48 0.95
N GLY A 125 -7.07 -4.23 0.90
CA GLY A 125 -7.50 -3.20 1.82
C GLY A 125 -6.87 -1.84 1.53
N LEU A 126 -7.67 -0.79 1.72
CA LEU A 126 -7.30 0.60 1.58
C LEU A 126 -7.52 1.33 2.90
N GLY A 127 -6.53 2.13 3.27
CA GLY A 127 -6.59 3.02 4.42
C GLY A 127 -6.15 4.42 4.02
N SER A 128 -6.84 5.44 4.53
CA SER A 128 -6.41 6.83 4.36
C SER A 128 -5.55 7.22 5.56
N LEU A 129 -4.30 7.58 5.32
CA LEU A 129 -3.37 8.04 6.35
C LEU A 129 -2.93 9.48 6.05
N LYS A 130 -2.71 10.26 7.11
CA LYS A 130 -2.16 11.61 6.98
C LYS A 130 -0.65 11.53 7.12
N GLU A 131 0.07 11.88 6.05
CA GLU A 131 1.52 12.02 6.09
C GLU A 131 1.92 13.23 6.96
N TYR A 132 3.18 13.27 7.41
CA TYR A 132 3.74 14.38 8.20
C TYR A 132 3.59 15.75 7.49
N SER A 133 3.56 15.76 6.16
CA SER A 133 3.30 16.93 5.32
C SER A 133 1.86 17.50 5.46
N GLY A 134 0.99 16.80 6.19
CA GLY A 134 -0.42 17.13 6.32
C GLY A 134 -1.29 16.59 5.18
N ARG A 135 -0.67 15.96 4.16
CA ARG A 135 -1.37 15.36 3.02
C ARG A 135 -2.05 14.06 3.43
N THR A 136 -3.31 13.88 3.06
CA THR A 136 -3.97 12.56 3.10
C THR A 136 -3.54 11.73 1.89
N VAL A 137 -3.02 10.54 2.15
CA VAL A 137 -2.65 9.55 1.14
C VAL A 137 -3.48 8.30 1.36
N ILE A 138 -4.01 7.75 0.26
CA ILE A 138 -4.63 6.42 0.29
C ILE A 138 -3.52 5.40 0.17
N TYR A 139 -3.39 4.52 1.15
CA TYR A 139 -2.45 3.41 1.12
C TYR A 139 -3.17 2.11 0.83
N SER A 140 -2.59 1.33 -0.07
CA SER A 140 -2.95 -0.04 -0.30
C SER A 140 -2.19 -0.96 0.63
N PHE A 141 -2.88 -2.00 1.07
CA PHE A 141 -2.37 -3.05 1.92
C PHE A 141 -2.55 -4.41 1.25
N TYR A 142 -1.52 -5.24 1.41
CA TYR A 142 -1.54 -6.64 1.10
C TYR A 142 -0.70 -7.37 2.15
N ASP A 143 -1.29 -8.39 2.77
CA ASP A 143 -0.62 -9.30 3.70
C ASP A 143 -0.80 -10.73 3.16
N PRO A 144 0.28 -11.48 2.86
CA PRO A 144 0.15 -12.88 2.48
C PRO A 144 -0.40 -13.68 3.67
N ILE A 145 -1.65 -14.13 3.54
CA ILE A 145 -2.28 -15.12 4.41
C ILE A 145 -1.80 -16.52 3.99
#